data_AF-A0A7S2F9D8-F1
#
_entry.id   AF-A0A7S2F9D8-F1
#
_cell.length_a   1.000
_cell.length_b   1.000
_cell.length_c   1.000
_cell.angle_alpha   90.00
_cell.angle_beta   90.00
_cell.angle_gamma   90.00
#
_symmetry.space_group_name_H-M   'P 1'
#
loop_
_entity.id
_entity.type
_entity.pdbx_description
1 polymer ?
#
loop_
_entity_poly.entity_id
_entity_poly.type
_entity_poly.pdbx_seq_one_letter_code
_entity_poly.pdbx_strand_id
1 'polypeptide(L)'
;VKISPGEVMTTLGAQWRALDDTEKSRFKEMAVRDKARYDDAVVSNPDNEKILIKAKADARADRKIQSSGKGAKKRARPVMVDENGSVIKKPNTSYAFYVSEHSARARAAIAEQEKEQEKDEDGAHAAGKEGKKMNVFSYLSGEWKLLTPDDKAKYETMAKLDRTRFEKAMETATQIETELTTQEAVSSSGVEGDRSGDGEAGGIISPPPGKKRRPSNPPTPKTEEQLAKESEKREAKLARESKKQARKIEAEGKERALKKSRQSMASYFKVKAVTTTAGE
;
A
#
# COMPACT_ATOMS: atom_id res chain seq x y z
N VAL A 1 -32.29 -18.65 14.97
CA VAL A 1 -31.93 -17.58 14.01
C VAL A 1 -30.66 -16.92 14.50
N LYS A 2 -29.55 -16.99 13.74
CA LYS A 2 -28.32 -16.27 14.06
C LYS A 2 -28.42 -14.89 13.43
N ILE A 3 -28.65 -13.85 14.24
CA ILE A 3 -28.67 -12.47 13.75
C ILE A 3 -27.23 -12.00 13.60
N SER A 4 -26.89 -11.41 12.45
CA SER A 4 -25.54 -10.88 12.25
C SER A 4 -25.33 -9.62 13.10
N PRO A 5 -24.10 -9.35 13.59
CA PRO A 5 -23.81 -8.11 14.32
C PRO A 5 -24.19 -6.84 13.54
N GLY A 6 -24.11 -6.88 12.20
CA GLY A 6 -24.52 -5.76 11.34
C GLY A 6 -26.03 -5.49 11.37
N GLU A 7 -26.84 -6.56 11.38
CA GLU A 7 -28.30 -6.44 11.51
C GLU A 7 -28.69 -5.89 12.89
N VAL A 8 -28.06 -6.36 13.97
CA VAL A 8 -28.29 -5.85 15.34
C VAL A 8 -27.99 -4.34 15.42
N MET A 9 -26.87 -3.89 14.86
CA MET A 9 -26.52 -2.47 14.85
C MET A 9 -27.51 -1.63 14.02
N THR A 10 -28.04 -2.19 12.94
CA THR A 10 -29.03 -1.52 12.09
C THR A 10 -30.37 -1.35 12.80
N THR A 11 -30.84 -2.40 13.48
CA THR A 11 -32.10 -2.34 14.24
C THR A 11 -32.00 -1.43 15.45
N LEU A 12 -30.90 -1.47 16.21
CA LEU A 12 -30.63 -0.54 17.31
C LEU A 12 -30.57 0.91 16.83
N GLY A 13 -29.94 1.17 15.67
CA GLY A 13 -29.90 2.49 15.07
C GLY A 13 -31.28 3.01 14.67
N ALA A 14 -32.16 2.14 14.17
CA ALA A 14 -33.55 2.49 13.86
C ALA A 14 -34.37 2.79 15.13
N GLN A 15 -34.26 1.93 16.15
CA GLN A 15 -34.92 2.13 17.45
C GLN A 15 -34.47 3.44 18.10
N TRP A 16 -33.16 3.73 18.11
CA TRP A 16 -32.63 4.99 18.65
C TRP A 16 -33.20 6.22 17.97
N ARG A 17 -33.39 6.19 16.65
CA ARG A 17 -34.00 7.31 15.91
C ARG A 17 -35.48 7.50 16.26
N ALA A 18 -36.20 6.40 16.47
CA ALA A 18 -37.62 6.40 16.78
C ALA A 18 -37.97 6.85 18.22
N LEU A 19 -37.02 6.78 19.18
CA LEU A 19 -37.20 7.29 20.54
C LEU A 19 -37.50 8.80 20.53
N ASP A 20 -38.30 9.26 21.50
CA ASP A 20 -38.58 10.68 21.69
C ASP A 20 -37.38 11.41 22.35
N ASP A 21 -37.44 12.75 22.37
CA ASP A 21 -36.35 13.53 22.96
C ASP A 21 -36.30 13.39 24.50
N THR A 22 -37.43 13.07 25.14
CA THR A 22 -37.53 12.83 26.58
C THR A 22 -36.73 11.60 26.99
N GLU A 23 -36.93 10.47 26.32
CA GLU A 23 -36.20 9.22 26.55
C GLU A 23 -34.72 9.39 26.19
N LYS A 24 -34.40 10.07 25.09
CA LYS A 24 -33.02 10.41 24.73
C LYS A 24 -32.35 11.29 25.79
N SER A 25 -33.08 12.19 26.46
CA SER A 25 -32.53 13.06 27.52
C SER A 25 -31.98 12.24 28.69
N ARG A 26 -32.70 11.19 29.11
CA ARG A 26 -32.23 10.29 30.18
C ARG A 26 -30.85 9.68 29.85
N PHE A 27 -30.64 9.24 28.61
CA PHE A 27 -29.35 8.70 28.17
C PHE A 27 -28.26 9.77 28.10
N LYS A 28 -28.59 11.00 27.68
CA LYS A 28 -27.66 12.14 27.68
C LYS A 28 -27.20 12.47 29.09
N GLU A 29 -28.11 12.53 30.05
CA GLU A 29 -27.78 12.79 31.46
C GLU A 29 -26.88 11.70 32.06
N MET A 30 -27.16 10.43 31.76
CA MET A 30 -26.29 9.32 32.15
C MET A 30 -24.89 9.45 31.53
N ALA A 31 -24.79 9.83 30.25
CA ALA A 31 -23.51 10.05 29.59
C ALA A 31 -22.72 11.23 30.19
N VAL A 32 -23.40 12.31 30.58
CA VAL A 32 -22.76 13.46 31.26
C VAL A 32 -22.23 13.04 32.64
N ARG A 33 -23.04 12.31 33.42
CA ARG A 33 -22.60 11.79 34.73
C ARG A 33 -21.42 10.84 34.59
N ASP A 34 -21.46 9.93 33.62
CA ASP A 34 -20.37 8.99 33.38
C ASP A 34 -19.10 9.68 32.91
N LYS A 35 -19.22 10.72 32.08
CA LYS A 35 -18.09 11.55 31.67
C LYS A 35 -17.45 12.24 32.88
N ALA A 36 -18.23 12.80 33.80
CA ALA A 36 -17.68 13.41 35.01
C ALA A 36 -16.93 12.38 35.86
N ARG A 37 -17.52 11.19 36.09
CA ARG A 37 -16.85 10.06 36.76
C ARG A 37 -15.53 9.68 36.09
N TYR A 38 -15.52 9.61 34.76
CA TYR A 38 -14.32 9.26 34.00
C TYR A 38 -13.25 10.34 34.12
N ASP A 39 -13.61 11.62 33.99
CA ASP A 39 -12.68 12.74 34.12
C ASP A 39 -12.05 12.76 35.54
N ASP A 40 -12.83 12.51 36.59
CA ASP A 40 -12.34 12.39 37.97
C ASP A 40 -11.40 11.18 38.14
N ALA A 41 -11.74 10.04 37.56
CA ALA A 41 -10.89 8.84 37.57
C ALA A 41 -9.59 9.05 36.78
N VAL A 42 -9.63 9.86 35.72
CA VAL A 42 -8.44 10.23 34.95
C VAL A 42 -7.53 11.16 35.75
N VAL A 43 -8.09 12.15 36.44
CA VAL A 43 -7.33 13.12 37.25
C VAL A 43 -6.71 12.48 38.50
N SER A 44 -7.45 11.59 39.17
CA SER A 44 -6.98 10.93 40.39
C SER A 44 -5.84 9.92 40.19
N ASN A 45 -5.61 9.48 38.95
CA ASN A 45 -4.55 8.53 38.63
C ASN A 45 -3.36 9.23 37.94
N PRO A 46 -2.22 9.45 38.64
CA PRO A 46 -1.06 10.16 38.06
C PRO A 46 -0.40 9.42 36.88
N ASP A 47 -0.62 8.11 36.71
CA ASP A 47 -0.08 7.37 35.57
C ASP A 47 -0.86 7.62 34.28
N ASN A 48 -2.12 8.06 34.37
CA ASN A 48 -2.92 8.42 33.20
C ASN A 48 -2.34 9.64 32.47
N GLU A 49 -1.68 10.57 33.16
CA GLU A 49 -1.06 11.73 32.53
C GLU A 49 0.05 11.31 31.56
N LYS A 50 0.89 10.35 31.95
CA LYS A 50 1.95 9.80 31.09
C LYS A 50 1.38 9.04 29.89
N ILE A 51 0.32 8.26 30.10
CA ILE A 51 -0.37 7.52 29.04
C ILE A 51 -1.01 8.49 28.05
N LEU A 52 -1.66 9.57 28.52
CA LEU A 52 -2.30 10.57 27.66
C LEU A 52 -1.29 11.39 26.85
N ILE A 53 -0.14 11.76 27.44
CA ILE A 53 0.93 12.46 26.72
C ILE A 53 1.50 11.56 25.62
N LYS A 54 1.82 10.30 25.95
CA LYS A 54 2.34 9.32 25.00
C LYS A 54 1.32 9.02 23.89
N ALA A 55 0.07 8.75 24.25
CA ALA A 55 -1.00 8.50 23.29
C ALA A 55 -1.26 9.70 22.36
N LYS A 56 -1.19 10.94 22.87
CA LYS A 56 -1.29 12.15 22.04
C LYS A 56 -0.08 12.30 21.11
N ALA A 57 1.13 11.96 21.55
CA ALA A 57 2.33 11.98 20.72
C ALA A 57 2.26 10.91 19.61
N ASP A 58 1.90 9.68 19.96
CA ASP A 58 1.74 8.55 19.04
C ASP A 58 0.59 8.82 18.05
N ALA A 59 -0.55 9.33 18.50
CA ALA A 59 -1.66 9.72 17.63
C ALA A 59 -1.27 10.86 16.67
N ARG A 60 -0.42 11.81 17.08
CA ARG A 60 0.11 12.85 16.17
C ARG A 60 1.08 12.26 15.14
N ALA A 61 1.93 11.32 15.54
CA ALA A 61 2.84 10.63 14.63
C ALA A 61 2.07 9.78 13.59
N ASP A 62 1.11 8.99 14.05
CA ASP A 62 0.27 8.14 13.20
C ASP A 62 -0.67 8.96 12.32
N ARG A 63 -1.24 10.05 12.81
CA ARG A 63 -2.06 10.94 11.97
C ARG A 63 -1.21 11.58 10.87
N LYS A 64 0.06 11.89 11.11
CA LYS A 64 0.98 12.39 10.07
C LYS A 64 1.29 11.32 9.02
N ILE A 65 1.46 10.06 9.42
CA ILE A 65 1.68 8.92 8.52
C ILE A 65 0.41 8.53 7.75
N GLN A 66 -0.76 8.54 8.40
CA GLN A 66 -2.03 8.16 7.77
C GLN A 66 -2.62 9.26 6.90
N SER A 67 -2.53 10.53 7.29
CA SER A 67 -2.99 11.64 6.43
C SER A 67 -2.13 11.77 5.17
N SER A 68 -0.81 11.54 5.27
CA SER A 68 0.09 11.50 4.11
C SER A 68 0.04 10.17 3.33
N GLY A 69 -0.27 9.04 3.96
CA GLY A 69 -0.20 7.72 3.34
C GLY A 69 -1.52 7.17 2.81
N LYS A 70 -2.64 7.33 3.54
CA LYS A 70 -3.96 6.82 3.14
C LYS A 70 -4.81 7.89 2.45
N GLY A 71 -4.71 9.16 2.88
CA GLY A 71 -5.38 10.29 2.23
C GLY A 71 -4.74 10.67 0.89
N ALA A 72 -3.40 10.72 0.82
CA ALA A 72 -2.70 11.05 -0.42
C ALA A 72 -2.79 9.94 -1.48
N LYS A 73 -2.92 8.65 -1.09
CA LYS A 73 -3.18 7.56 -2.05
C LYS A 73 -4.57 7.61 -2.68
N LYS A 74 -5.53 8.32 -2.06
CA LYS A 74 -6.85 8.59 -2.65
C LYS A 74 -6.90 9.83 -3.53
N ARG A 75 -5.84 10.67 -3.55
CA ARG A 75 -5.69 11.62 -4.64
C ARG A 75 -5.45 10.75 -5.86
N ALA A 76 -6.46 10.69 -6.73
CA ALA A 76 -6.50 9.85 -7.91
C ALA A 76 -5.14 9.92 -8.59
N ARG A 77 -4.34 8.85 -8.47
CA ARG A 77 -3.20 8.70 -9.36
C ARG A 77 -3.83 8.71 -10.75
N PRO A 78 -3.33 9.52 -11.70
CA PRO A 78 -3.88 9.54 -13.05
C PRO A 78 -3.99 8.10 -13.51
N VAL A 79 -5.23 7.67 -13.74
CA VAL A 79 -5.53 6.33 -14.19
C VAL A 79 -5.21 6.37 -15.67
N MET A 80 -4.02 5.90 -16.02
CA MET A 80 -3.65 5.80 -17.43
C MET A 80 -4.55 4.76 -18.07
N VAL A 81 -5.26 5.19 -19.11
CA VAL A 81 -6.16 4.37 -19.90
C VAL A 81 -5.50 4.11 -21.26
N ASP A 82 -5.75 2.94 -21.83
CA ASP A 82 -5.33 2.61 -23.19
C ASP A 82 -6.28 3.22 -24.23
N GLU A 83 -6.03 2.93 -25.52
CA GLU A 83 -6.84 3.37 -26.67
C GLU A 83 -8.32 2.96 -26.53
N ASN A 84 -8.61 1.88 -25.79
CA ASN A 84 -9.95 1.37 -25.57
C ASN A 84 -10.60 1.95 -24.30
N GLY A 85 -9.94 2.91 -23.62
CA GLY A 85 -10.39 3.46 -22.35
C GLY A 85 -10.20 2.51 -21.16
N SER A 86 -9.52 1.38 -21.34
CA SER A 86 -9.26 0.41 -20.28
C SER A 86 -8.05 0.79 -19.46
N VAL A 87 -8.14 0.63 -18.14
CA VAL A 87 -7.04 0.97 -17.22
C VAL A 87 -5.81 0.11 -17.49
N ILE A 88 -4.68 0.75 -17.78
CA ILE A 88 -3.40 0.09 -17.98
C ILE A 88 -2.94 -0.49 -16.63
N LYS A 89 -3.08 -1.81 -16.49
CA LYS A 89 -2.58 -2.55 -15.33
C LYS A 89 -1.07 -2.63 -15.36
N LYS A 90 -0.43 -2.57 -14.18
CA LYS A 90 1.01 -2.79 -14.01
C LYS A 90 1.46 -4.12 -14.63
N PRO A 91 2.72 -4.24 -15.07
CA PRO A 91 3.22 -5.48 -15.63
C PRO A 91 3.25 -6.56 -14.55
N ASN A 92 2.78 -7.75 -14.92
CA ASN A 92 2.81 -8.94 -14.10
C ASN A 92 4.25 -9.45 -13.98
N THR A 93 4.59 -9.89 -12.78
CA THR A 93 5.87 -10.55 -12.51
C THR A 93 5.80 -12.02 -12.89
N SER A 94 6.95 -12.67 -13.07
CA SER A 94 7.01 -14.11 -13.35
C SER A 94 6.28 -14.93 -12.28
N TYR A 95 6.44 -14.57 -11.01
CA TYR A 95 5.70 -15.19 -9.91
C TYR A 95 4.19 -14.94 -9.97
N ALA A 96 3.73 -13.77 -10.44
CA ALA A 96 2.30 -13.50 -10.60
C ALA A 96 1.66 -14.43 -11.67
N PHE A 97 2.36 -14.67 -12.78
CA PHE A 97 1.93 -15.65 -13.78
C PHE A 97 1.89 -17.07 -13.20
N TYR A 98 2.93 -17.46 -12.46
CA TYR A 98 2.97 -18.76 -11.79
C TYR A 98 1.79 -18.95 -10.82
N VAL A 99 1.52 -17.95 -9.97
CA VAL A 99 0.41 -17.98 -9.03
C VAL A 99 -0.92 -18.06 -9.76
N SER A 100 -1.10 -17.32 -10.85
CA SER A 100 -2.33 -17.37 -11.66
C SER A 100 -2.59 -18.78 -12.18
N GLU A 101 -1.58 -19.41 -12.78
CA GLU A 101 -1.68 -20.75 -13.37
C GLU A 101 -1.88 -21.85 -12.30
N HIS A 102 -1.24 -21.71 -11.14
CA HIS A 102 -1.19 -22.76 -10.11
C HIS A 102 -2.20 -22.58 -8.97
N SER A 103 -2.88 -21.44 -8.89
CA SER A 103 -3.82 -21.13 -7.79
C SER A 103 -4.98 -22.11 -7.68
N ALA A 104 -5.53 -22.59 -8.80
CA ALA A 104 -6.61 -23.56 -8.78
C ALA A 104 -6.15 -24.91 -8.20
N ARG A 105 -4.98 -25.40 -8.64
CA ARG A 105 -4.37 -26.64 -8.14
C ARG A 105 -4.05 -26.54 -6.65
N ALA A 106 -3.45 -25.43 -6.22
CA ALA A 106 -3.13 -25.21 -4.81
C ALA A 106 -4.37 -25.15 -3.92
N ARG A 107 -5.48 -24.56 -4.40
CA ARG A 107 -6.76 -24.59 -3.67
C ARG A 107 -7.31 -26.00 -3.54
N ALA A 108 -7.24 -26.81 -4.60
CA ALA A 108 -7.67 -28.20 -4.57
C ALA A 108 -6.82 -29.02 -3.58
N ALA A 109 -5.50 -28.88 -3.62
CA ALA A 109 -4.59 -29.58 -2.71
C ALA A 109 -4.82 -29.20 -1.23
N ILE A 110 -5.03 -27.90 -0.93
CA ILE A 110 -5.34 -27.46 0.44
C ILE A 110 -6.69 -28.04 0.90
N ALA A 111 -7.70 -28.03 0.03
CA ALA A 111 -9.01 -28.59 0.37
C ALA A 111 -8.97 -30.12 0.58
N GLU A 112 -8.08 -30.84 -0.12
CA GLU A 112 -7.85 -32.27 0.09
C GLU A 112 -7.17 -32.54 1.43
N GLN A 113 -6.13 -31.76 1.78
CA GLN A 113 -5.48 -31.85 3.10
C GLN A 113 -6.45 -31.53 4.25
N GLU A 114 -7.34 -30.55 4.07
CA GLU A 114 -8.37 -30.24 5.07
C GLU A 114 -9.35 -31.41 5.26
N LYS A 115 -9.73 -32.11 4.17
CA LYS A 115 -10.59 -33.30 4.24
C LYS A 115 -9.90 -34.50 4.89
N GLU A 116 -8.59 -34.67 4.67
CA GLU A 116 -7.82 -35.73 5.33
C GLU A 116 -7.71 -35.47 6.83
N GLN A 117 -7.45 -34.22 7.24
CA GLN A 117 -7.42 -33.84 8.65
C GLN A 117 -8.77 -34.06 9.34
N GLU A 118 -9.89 -33.80 8.66
CA GLU A 118 -11.23 -34.03 9.22
C GLU A 118 -11.51 -35.51 9.52
N LYS A 119 -10.94 -36.45 8.76
CA LYS A 119 -11.13 -37.91 9.00
C LYS A 119 -10.43 -38.43 10.25
N ASP A 120 -9.38 -37.77 10.69
CA ASP A 120 -8.59 -38.20 11.84
C ASP A 120 -9.15 -37.64 13.18
N GLU A 121 -10.07 -36.67 13.13
CA GLU A 121 -10.61 -36.00 14.33
C GLU A 121 -11.77 -36.76 15.01
N ASP A 122 -12.31 -37.83 14.40
CA ASP A 122 -13.32 -38.71 15.04
C ASP A 122 -12.72 -39.59 16.17
N GLY A 123 -11.40 -39.59 16.33
CA GLY A 123 -10.66 -40.36 17.35
C GLY A 123 -10.28 -39.55 18.60
N ALA A 124 -11.25 -39.28 19.49
CA ALA A 124 -11.15 -39.03 20.96
C ALA A 124 -10.02 -38.15 21.58
N HIS A 125 -9.13 -37.51 20.83
CA HIS A 125 -8.06 -36.63 21.35
C HIS A 125 -8.23 -35.18 20.86
N ALA A 126 -9.43 -34.63 21.05
CA ALA A 126 -9.75 -33.24 20.83
C ALA A 126 -9.22 -32.35 21.97
N ALA A 127 -7.92 -32.07 21.99
CA ALA A 127 -7.34 -31.07 22.88
C ALA A 127 -6.26 -30.22 22.19
N GLY A 128 -6.71 -29.24 21.40
CA GLY A 128 -6.17 -27.88 21.48
C GLY A 128 -5.07 -27.44 20.50
N LYS A 129 -4.84 -28.12 19.37
CA LYS A 129 -3.97 -27.57 18.31
C LYS A 129 -4.79 -27.18 17.10
N GLU A 130 -5.32 -25.96 17.11
CA GLU A 130 -5.81 -25.34 15.88
C GLU A 130 -4.65 -25.25 14.87
N GLY A 131 -4.66 -26.17 13.90
CA GLY A 131 -3.72 -26.16 12.79
C GLY A 131 -3.85 -24.82 12.06
N LYS A 132 -2.72 -24.13 11.86
CA LYS A 132 -2.69 -22.88 11.09
C LYS A 132 -3.10 -23.20 9.64
N LYS A 133 -4.33 -22.86 9.27
CA LYS A 133 -4.84 -23.03 7.90
C LYS A 133 -3.85 -22.44 6.88
N MET A 134 -3.35 -23.28 5.98
CA MET A 134 -2.41 -22.83 4.95
C MET A 134 -3.14 -21.96 3.93
N ASN A 135 -2.63 -20.75 3.69
CA ASN A 135 -3.10 -19.90 2.60
C ASN A 135 -2.48 -20.39 1.27
N VAL A 136 -3.26 -20.42 0.20
CA VAL A 136 -2.84 -20.68 -1.19
C VAL A 136 -1.52 -19.99 -1.55
N PHE A 137 -1.36 -18.73 -1.14
CA PHE A 137 -0.14 -17.96 -1.42
C PHE A 137 1.09 -18.53 -0.71
N SER A 138 0.95 -18.94 0.55
CA SER A 138 2.04 -19.55 1.31
C SER A 138 2.47 -20.88 0.69
N TYR A 139 1.50 -21.70 0.27
CA TYR A 139 1.73 -22.96 -0.42
C TYR A 139 2.50 -22.75 -1.74
N LEU A 140 1.99 -21.88 -2.61
CA LEU A 140 2.62 -21.56 -3.90
C LEU A 140 3.98 -20.87 -3.76
N SER A 141 4.17 -20.06 -2.72
CA SER A 141 5.48 -19.48 -2.44
C SER A 141 6.53 -20.53 -2.08
N GLY A 142 6.13 -21.65 -1.47
CA GLY A 142 7.00 -22.80 -1.22
C GLY A 142 7.38 -23.50 -2.53
N GLU A 143 6.39 -23.86 -3.34
CA GLU A 143 6.62 -24.51 -4.64
C GLU A 143 7.48 -23.67 -5.59
N TRP A 144 7.24 -22.35 -5.66
CA TRP A 144 8.04 -21.43 -6.48
C TRP A 144 9.53 -21.42 -6.09
N LYS A 145 9.85 -21.54 -4.81
CA LYS A 145 11.25 -21.59 -4.35
C LYS A 145 11.94 -22.88 -4.79
N LEU A 146 11.20 -23.97 -4.87
CA LEU A 146 11.69 -25.30 -5.27
C LEU A 146 11.74 -25.49 -6.79
N LEU A 147 11.02 -24.67 -7.57
CA LEU A 147 11.06 -24.72 -9.03
C LEU A 147 12.49 -24.54 -9.58
N THR A 148 12.82 -25.35 -10.58
CA THR A 148 14.11 -25.26 -11.29
C THR A 148 14.22 -23.95 -12.06
N PRO A 149 15.44 -23.48 -12.39
CA PRO A 149 15.62 -22.32 -13.26
C PRO A 149 14.95 -22.49 -14.63
N ASP A 150 14.96 -23.71 -15.17
CA ASP A 150 14.38 -24.02 -16.48
C ASP A 150 12.85 -23.89 -16.45
N ASP A 151 12.20 -24.38 -15.39
CA ASP A 151 10.75 -24.20 -15.21
C ASP A 151 10.39 -22.72 -14.99
N LYS A 152 11.26 -21.97 -14.32
CA LYS A 152 11.10 -20.52 -14.12
C LYS A 152 11.24 -19.74 -15.43
N ALA A 153 12.05 -20.23 -16.38
CA ALA A 153 12.30 -19.55 -17.65
C ALA A 153 11.02 -19.31 -18.46
N LYS A 154 10.05 -20.25 -18.40
CA LYS A 154 8.70 -20.07 -18.98
C LYS A 154 8.02 -18.80 -18.44
N TYR A 155 7.97 -18.64 -17.11
CA TYR A 155 7.33 -17.50 -16.47
C TYR A 155 8.11 -16.20 -16.61
N GLU A 156 9.44 -16.26 -16.68
CA GLU A 156 10.26 -15.09 -17.00
C GLU A 156 10.02 -14.59 -18.41
N THR A 157 9.85 -15.50 -19.37
CA THR A 157 9.50 -15.14 -20.75
C THR A 157 8.12 -14.46 -20.80
N MET A 158 7.12 -15.01 -20.10
CA MET A 158 5.80 -14.36 -19.99
C MET A 158 5.88 -12.97 -19.32
N ALA A 159 6.69 -12.82 -18.26
CA ALA A 159 6.89 -11.54 -17.61
C ALA A 159 7.61 -10.50 -18.49
N LYS A 160 8.53 -10.93 -19.35
CA LYS A 160 9.19 -10.07 -20.35
C LYS A 160 8.18 -9.59 -21.39
N LEU A 161 7.37 -10.49 -21.94
CA LEU A 161 6.30 -10.13 -22.89
C LEU A 161 5.28 -9.19 -22.27
N ASP A 162 4.94 -9.36 -20.99
CA ASP A 162 4.00 -8.46 -20.33
C ASP A 162 4.61 -7.10 -20.00
N ARG A 163 5.93 -7.04 -19.75
CA ARG A 163 6.66 -5.78 -19.63
C ARG A 163 6.64 -5.00 -20.94
N THR A 164 6.92 -5.64 -22.07
CA THR A 164 6.88 -4.96 -23.37
C THR A 164 5.45 -4.52 -23.72
N ARG A 165 4.43 -5.34 -23.42
CA ARG A 165 3.02 -4.96 -23.52
C ARG A 165 2.71 -3.69 -22.72
N PHE A 166 3.16 -3.64 -21.47
CA PHE A 166 2.95 -2.49 -20.60
C PHE A 166 3.69 -1.23 -21.09
N GLU A 167 4.94 -1.36 -21.54
CA GLU A 167 5.72 -0.25 -22.09
C GLU A 167 5.06 0.34 -23.34
N LYS A 168 4.58 -0.50 -24.26
CA LYS A 168 3.82 -0.04 -25.43
C LYS A 168 2.53 0.68 -25.03
N ALA A 169 1.77 0.10 -24.10
CA ALA A 169 0.53 0.74 -23.63
C ALA A 169 0.80 2.09 -22.94
N MET A 170 1.90 2.21 -22.20
CA MET A 170 2.35 3.46 -21.59
C MET A 170 2.72 4.51 -22.64
N GLU A 171 3.46 4.13 -23.67
CA GLU A 171 3.84 5.03 -24.77
C GLU A 171 2.59 5.56 -25.50
N THR A 172 1.65 4.67 -25.83
CA THR A 172 0.37 5.05 -26.40
C THR A 172 -0.42 6.01 -25.49
N ALA A 173 -0.52 5.72 -24.19
CA ALA A 173 -1.23 6.60 -23.26
C ALA A 173 -0.59 7.99 -23.18
N THR A 174 0.75 8.07 -23.25
CA THR A 174 1.43 9.36 -23.30
C THR A 174 1.18 10.11 -24.60
N GLN A 175 1.08 9.41 -25.75
CA GLN A 175 0.73 10.03 -27.03
C GLN A 175 -0.68 10.63 -26.99
N ILE A 176 -1.66 9.87 -26.49
CA ILE A 176 -3.04 10.34 -26.31
C ILE A 176 -3.09 11.59 -25.42
N GLU A 177 -2.36 11.59 -24.29
CA GLU A 177 -2.30 12.75 -23.39
C GLU A 177 -1.70 13.98 -24.08
N THR A 178 -0.65 13.80 -24.89
CA THR A 178 -0.04 14.89 -25.66
C THR A 178 -0.96 15.43 -26.77
N GLU A 179 -1.68 14.55 -27.47
CA GLU A 179 -2.64 14.95 -28.50
C GLU A 179 -3.82 15.71 -27.90
N LEU A 180 -4.38 15.23 -26.78
CA LEU A 180 -5.48 15.88 -26.07
C LEU A 180 -5.06 17.29 -25.60
N THR A 181 -3.86 17.41 -25.01
CA THR A 181 -3.31 18.69 -24.56
C THR A 181 -3.10 19.66 -25.73
N THR A 182 -2.66 19.16 -26.88
CA THR A 182 -2.45 19.97 -28.09
C THR A 182 -3.79 20.45 -28.67
N GLN A 183 -4.80 19.59 -28.70
CA GLN A 183 -6.14 19.93 -29.18
C GLN A 183 -6.82 21.01 -28.31
N GLU A 184 -6.63 20.95 -26.99
CA GLU A 184 -7.10 22.00 -26.06
C GLU A 184 -6.39 23.34 -26.28
N ALA A 185 -5.08 23.33 -26.52
CA ALA A 185 -4.31 24.55 -26.78
C ALA A 185 -4.75 25.25 -28.08
N VAL A 186 -4.99 24.49 -29.15
CA VAL A 186 -5.47 25.05 -30.43
C VAL A 186 -6.86 25.67 -30.26
N SER A 187 -7.77 24.96 -29.58
CA SER A 187 -9.15 25.43 -29.35
C SER A 187 -9.21 26.68 -28.47
N SER A 188 -8.26 26.85 -27.53
CA SER A 188 -8.21 28.03 -26.65
C SER A 188 -7.68 29.29 -27.34
N SER A 189 -7.02 29.19 -28.49
CA SER A 189 -6.39 30.32 -29.18
C SER A 189 -7.29 31.03 -30.22
N GLY A 190 -8.52 30.52 -30.44
CA GLY A 190 -9.38 30.93 -31.55
C GLY A 190 -10.48 31.97 -31.25
N VAL A 191 -10.55 32.58 -30.07
CA VAL A 191 -11.62 33.55 -29.73
C VAL A 191 -11.05 34.81 -29.08
N GLU A 192 -10.25 35.57 -29.83
CA GLU A 192 -10.13 37.03 -29.65
C GLU A 192 -11.09 37.73 -30.62
N GLY A 193 -12.37 37.34 -30.55
CA GLY A 193 -13.46 38.03 -31.23
C GLY A 193 -13.90 39.23 -30.41
N ASP A 194 -13.44 40.40 -30.85
CA ASP A 194 -13.91 41.75 -30.54
C ASP A 194 -15.38 41.79 -30.10
N ARG A 195 -15.61 41.87 -28.79
CA ARG A 195 -16.94 42.00 -28.18
C ARG A 195 -17.17 43.44 -27.75
N SER A 196 -17.11 44.33 -28.74
CA SER A 196 -17.71 45.65 -28.68
C SER A 196 -19.23 45.48 -28.80
N GLY A 197 -19.94 45.47 -27.67
CA GLY A 197 -21.38 45.27 -27.63
C GLY A 197 -21.99 45.82 -26.35
N ASP A 198 -22.33 47.11 -26.39
CA ASP A 198 -23.20 47.79 -25.45
C ASP A 198 -24.53 47.02 -25.28
N GLY A 199 -24.96 46.77 -24.04
CA GLY A 199 -26.18 46.01 -23.79
C GLY A 199 -26.55 45.86 -22.31
N GLU A 200 -27.27 46.87 -21.83
CA GLU A 200 -28.34 46.86 -20.82
C GLU A 200 -28.25 46.09 -19.49
N ALA A 201 -28.56 46.84 -18.44
CA ALA A 201 -28.66 46.44 -17.05
C ALA A 201 -29.88 45.54 -16.79
N GLY A 202 -29.64 44.31 -16.36
CA GLY A 202 -30.64 43.41 -15.78
C GLY A 202 -30.10 42.79 -14.50
N GLY A 203 -30.61 43.23 -13.35
CA GLY A 203 -30.19 42.79 -12.03
C GLY A 203 -30.50 41.32 -11.77
N ILE A 204 -29.47 40.53 -11.42
CA ILE A 204 -29.62 39.19 -10.86
C ILE A 204 -28.67 39.06 -9.65
N ILE A 205 -29.33 38.96 -8.50
CA ILE A 205 -28.95 38.49 -7.16
C ILE A 205 -27.51 37.97 -7.03
N SER A 206 -26.73 38.71 -6.23
CA SER A 206 -25.36 38.40 -5.81
C SER A 206 -25.28 37.09 -5.00
N PRO A 207 -24.50 36.09 -5.44
CA PRO A 207 -24.06 35.00 -4.58
C PRO A 207 -23.00 35.49 -3.56
N PRO A 208 -22.92 34.88 -2.37
CA PRO A 208 -21.99 35.28 -1.32
C PRO A 208 -20.52 35.16 -1.76
N PRO A 209 -19.61 35.99 -1.21
CA PRO A 209 -18.21 36.05 -1.63
C PRO A 209 -17.45 34.76 -1.30
N GLY A 210 -17.51 33.81 -2.22
CA GLY A 210 -16.59 32.67 -2.25
C GLY A 210 -15.17 33.20 -2.39
N LYS A 211 -14.28 32.74 -1.49
CA LYS A 211 -12.85 33.08 -1.48
C LYS A 211 -12.28 32.91 -2.89
N LYS A 212 -12.10 34.03 -3.61
CA LYS A 212 -11.50 34.08 -4.93
C LYS A 212 -10.15 33.37 -4.82
N ARG A 213 -10.05 32.15 -5.36
CA ARG A 213 -8.78 31.46 -5.52
C ARG A 213 -7.97 32.38 -6.42
N ARG A 214 -6.93 33.00 -5.85
CA ARG A 214 -6.01 33.85 -6.60
C ARG A 214 -5.63 33.09 -7.88
N PRO A 215 -5.71 33.71 -9.06
CA PRO A 215 -5.16 33.10 -10.27
C PRO A 215 -3.71 32.71 -9.94
N SER A 216 -3.41 31.42 -10.08
CA SER A 216 -2.06 30.94 -9.86
C SER A 216 -1.19 31.61 -10.90
N ASN A 217 -0.31 32.52 -10.47
CA ASN A 217 0.67 33.11 -11.36
C ASN A 217 1.38 31.96 -12.11
N PRO A 218 1.51 32.06 -13.44
CA PRO A 218 2.26 31.08 -14.20
C PRO A 218 3.66 30.97 -13.57
N PRO A 219 4.19 29.74 -13.42
CA PRO A 219 5.49 29.54 -12.80
C PRO A 219 6.51 30.36 -13.59
N THR A 220 7.12 31.32 -12.92
CA THR A 220 8.19 32.12 -13.51
C THR A 220 9.28 31.15 -14.02
N PRO A 221 9.78 31.32 -15.25
CA PRO A 221 10.84 30.47 -15.77
C PRO A 221 12.00 30.49 -14.78
N LYS A 222 12.47 29.30 -14.41
CA LYS A 222 13.60 29.15 -13.49
C LYS A 222 14.80 29.85 -14.10
N THR A 223 15.45 30.71 -13.32
CA THR A 223 16.69 31.34 -13.75
C THR A 223 17.76 30.28 -13.95
N GLU A 224 18.72 30.55 -14.84
CA GLU A 224 19.86 29.66 -15.13
C GLU A 224 20.61 29.25 -13.85
N GLU A 225 20.74 30.17 -12.89
CA GLU A 225 21.31 29.91 -11.57
C GLU A 225 20.53 28.85 -10.76
N GLN A 226 19.19 28.83 -10.86
CA GLN A 226 18.37 27.82 -10.18
C GLN A 226 18.52 26.44 -10.83
N LEU A 227 18.67 26.39 -12.16
CA LEU A 227 18.93 25.15 -12.88
C LEU A 227 20.31 24.57 -12.50
N ALA A 228 21.34 25.42 -12.37
CA ALA A 228 22.66 25.00 -11.91
C ALA A 228 22.64 24.47 -10.46
N LYS A 229 21.93 25.15 -9.54
CA LYS A 229 21.76 24.65 -8.17
C LYS A 229 20.97 23.35 -8.10
N GLU A 230 20.05 23.11 -9.04
CA GLU A 230 19.29 21.87 -9.10
C GLU A 230 20.13 20.71 -9.68
N SER A 231 20.97 20.97 -10.69
CA SER A 231 21.88 19.95 -11.24
C SER A 231 22.93 19.52 -10.23
N GLU A 232 23.55 20.46 -9.50
CA GLU A 232 24.52 20.14 -8.44
C GLU A 232 23.88 19.28 -7.32
N LYS A 233 22.64 19.60 -6.92
CA LYS A 233 21.89 18.80 -5.94
C LYS A 233 21.60 17.38 -6.46
N ARG A 234 21.28 17.24 -7.76
CA ARG A 234 21.04 15.92 -8.37
C ARG A 234 22.33 15.10 -8.41
N GLU A 235 23.45 15.72 -8.77
CA GLU A 235 24.76 15.07 -8.81
C GLU A 235 25.22 14.64 -7.41
N ALA A 236 25.09 15.52 -6.41
CA ALA A 236 25.39 15.18 -5.02
C ALA A 236 24.52 14.02 -4.48
N LYS A 237 23.27 13.92 -4.93
CA LYS A 237 22.38 12.82 -4.58
C LYS A 237 22.83 11.51 -5.23
N LEU A 238 23.20 11.52 -6.50
CA LEU A 238 23.73 10.36 -7.22
C LEU A 238 25.05 9.89 -6.60
N ALA A 239 25.95 10.80 -6.23
CA ALA A 239 27.20 10.47 -5.55
C ALA A 239 26.96 9.79 -4.18
N ARG A 240 26.00 10.28 -3.39
CA ARG A 240 25.60 9.65 -2.11
C ARG A 240 25.01 8.26 -2.32
N GLU A 241 24.23 8.06 -3.36
CA GLU A 241 23.60 6.77 -3.68
C GLU A 241 24.64 5.76 -4.17
N SER A 242 25.55 6.16 -5.06
CA SER A 242 26.70 5.36 -5.49
C SER A 242 27.57 4.92 -4.31
N LYS A 243 27.90 5.84 -3.38
CA LYS A 243 28.68 5.51 -2.17
C LYS A 243 27.96 4.50 -1.27
N LYS A 244 26.63 4.55 -1.17
CA LYS A 244 25.85 3.54 -0.43
C LYS A 244 25.89 2.18 -1.12
N GLN A 245 25.80 2.13 -2.45
CA GLN A 245 25.90 0.88 -3.21
C GLN A 245 27.30 0.27 -3.06
N ALA A 246 28.37 1.06 -3.14
CA ALA A 246 29.74 0.59 -2.94
C ALA A 246 29.93 -0.05 -1.55
N ARG A 247 29.45 0.61 -0.49
CA ARG A 247 29.50 0.05 0.89
C ARG A 247 28.72 -1.25 1.03
N LYS A 248 27.58 -1.36 0.34
CA LYS A 248 26.77 -2.59 0.35
C LYS A 248 27.52 -3.74 -0.33
N ILE A 249 28.12 -3.51 -1.49
CA ILE A 249 28.92 -4.51 -2.20
C ILE A 249 30.12 -4.96 -1.35
N GLU A 250 30.81 -4.02 -0.69
CA GLU A 250 31.92 -4.33 0.21
C GLU A 250 31.46 -5.19 1.41
N ALA A 251 30.33 -4.87 2.02
CA ALA A 251 29.76 -5.64 3.13
C ALA A 251 29.38 -7.07 2.71
N GLU A 252 28.72 -7.22 1.55
CA GLU A 252 28.37 -8.54 0.99
C GLU A 252 29.63 -9.36 0.64
N GLY A 253 30.70 -8.70 0.16
CA GLY A 253 32.00 -9.32 -0.07
C GLY A 253 32.62 -9.89 1.21
N LYS A 254 32.62 -9.10 2.29
CA LYS A 254 33.12 -9.52 3.61
C LYS A 254 32.30 -10.68 4.18
N GLU A 255 30.99 -10.64 4.04
CA GLU A 255 30.11 -11.72 4.49
C GLU A 255 30.36 -13.03 3.73
N ARG A 256 30.50 -12.97 2.40
CA ARG A 256 30.85 -14.15 1.58
C ARG A 256 32.20 -14.74 1.96
N ALA A 257 33.21 -13.90 2.23
CA ALA A 257 34.53 -14.35 2.69
C ALA A 257 34.44 -15.05 4.06
N LEU A 258 33.70 -14.48 5.01
CA LEU A 258 33.48 -15.08 6.33
C LEU A 258 32.76 -16.43 6.23
N LYS A 259 31.75 -16.54 5.35
CA LYS A 259 31.01 -17.78 5.12
C LYS A 259 31.91 -18.88 4.55
N LYS A 260 32.79 -18.55 3.59
CA LYS A 260 33.79 -19.48 3.06
C LYS A 260 34.78 -19.95 4.14
N SER A 261 35.26 -19.04 4.98
CA SER A 261 36.14 -19.37 6.10
C SER A 261 35.47 -20.33 7.10
N ARG A 262 34.21 -20.07 7.48
CA ARG A 262 33.42 -20.98 8.33
C ARG A 262 33.24 -22.36 7.72
N GLN A 263 32.94 -22.41 6.42
CA GLN A 263 32.78 -23.68 5.71
C GLN A 263 34.11 -24.47 5.68
N SER A 264 35.23 -23.80 5.43
CA SER A 264 36.56 -24.41 5.46
C SER A 264 36.91 -24.94 6.85
N MET A 265 36.64 -24.19 7.93
CA MET A 265 36.84 -24.68 9.29
C MET A 265 35.95 -25.88 9.62
N ALA A 266 34.68 -25.85 9.23
CA ALA A 266 33.77 -26.98 9.44
C ALA A 266 34.26 -28.26 8.73
N SER A 267 34.77 -28.13 7.50
CA SER A 267 35.41 -29.24 6.77
C SER A 267 36.64 -29.76 7.50
N TYR A 268 37.50 -28.88 8.02
CA TYR A 268 38.69 -29.27 8.78
C TYR A 268 38.33 -30.07 10.05
N PHE A 269 37.34 -29.61 10.83
CA PHE A 269 36.89 -30.33 12.03
C PHE A 269 36.29 -31.70 11.68
N LYS A 270 35.55 -31.80 10.57
CA LYS A 270 34.99 -33.08 10.12
C LYS A 270 36.08 -34.09 9.76
N VAL A 271 37.14 -33.67 9.07
CA VAL A 271 38.29 -34.53 8.76
C VAL A 271 39.01 -34.96 10.04
N LYS A 272 39.26 -34.02 10.96
CA LYS A 272 39.95 -34.31 12.23
C LYS A 272 39.17 -35.31 13.10
N ALA A 273 37.84 -35.18 13.17
CA ALA A 273 37.00 -36.11 13.91
C ALA A 273 37.08 -37.56 13.38
N VAL A 274 37.14 -37.74 12.04
CA VAL A 274 37.27 -39.08 11.42
C VAL A 274 38.63 -39.71 11.71
N THR A 275 39.70 -38.91 11.77
CA THR A 275 41.05 -39.45 12.05
C THR A 275 41.25 -39.85 13.52
N THR A 276 40.49 -39.27 14.45
CA THR A 276 40.62 -39.60 15.88
C THR A 276 39.93 -40.92 16.23
N THR A 277 38.84 -41.29 15.56
CA THR A 277 38.12 -42.56 15.80
C THR A 277 38.77 -43.79 15.17
N ALA A 278 39.79 -43.63 14.32
CA ALA A 278 40.48 -44.76 13.69
C ALA A 278 41.78 -45.18 14.41
N GLY A 279 42.10 -44.56 15.55
CA GLY A 279 43.34 -44.77 16.31
C GLY A 279 43.17 -45.30 17.74
N GLU A 280 41.94 -45.66 18.14
CA GLU A 280 41.63 -46.45 19.36
C GLU A 280 41.21 -47.86 18.95
#